data_AF-F1LH32-F1
#
_entry.id   AF-F1LH32-F1
#
_cell.length_a   1.000
_cell.length_b   1.000
_cell.length_c   1.000
_cell.angle_alpha   90.00
_cell.angle_beta   90.00
_cell.angle_gamma   90.00
#
_symmetry.space_group_name_H-M   'P 1'
#
loop_
_entity.id
_entity.type
_entity.pdbx_description
1 polymer ?
#
loop_
_entity_poly.entity_id
_entity_poly.type
_entity_poly.pdbx_seq_one_letter_code
_entity_poly.pdbx_strand_id
1 'polypeptide(L)'
;MFSDGVLDLVACNAITNAKKTLHPGKMVVSFVYGSKKLYDFLNDNVSVFFGDVAWVNDPGVVRTMPKMTAINSAVEIDLTGQVVADSVGSRFLSGFGGQVDFIRGAAIGDDGLGKPIIALPSATKKGISKIVPYINEGAGVVTSRAHVHYVVTEYGIAQLWGEAFQQ
;
A
#
# COMPACT_ATOMS: atom_id res chain seq x y z
N MET A 1 -0.52 -7.00 -5.65
CA MET A 1 -0.11 -7.00 -7.08
C MET A 1 1.34 -6.56 -7.19
N PHE A 2 2.00 -6.89 -8.30
CA PHE A 2 3.20 -6.17 -8.72
C PHE A 2 3.19 -5.92 -10.23
N SER A 3 4.07 -5.02 -10.66
CA SER A 3 4.22 -4.57 -12.04
C SER A 3 5.70 -4.58 -12.43
N ASP A 4 6.03 -4.08 -13.63
CA ASP A 4 7.35 -4.14 -14.26
C ASP A 4 8.50 -3.67 -13.35
N GLY A 5 8.29 -2.66 -12.50
CA GLY A 5 9.34 -2.13 -11.62
C GLY A 5 9.91 -3.15 -10.62
N VAL A 6 9.14 -4.20 -10.27
CA VAL A 6 9.64 -5.29 -9.42
C VAL A 6 10.66 -6.17 -10.14
N LEU A 7 10.58 -6.28 -11.47
CA LEU A 7 11.49 -7.14 -12.23
C LEU A 7 12.94 -6.68 -12.15
N ASP A 8 13.16 -5.37 -12.15
CA ASP A 8 14.51 -4.81 -12.07
C ASP A 8 15.12 -5.06 -10.67
N LEU A 9 14.30 -5.05 -9.62
CA LEU A 9 14.70 -5.40 -8.26
C LEU A 9 14.98 -6.91 -8.08
N VAL A 10 14.26 -7.76 -8.82
CA VAL A 10 14.57 -9.20 -8.88
C VAL A 10 15.89 -9.41 -9.62
N ALA A 11 16.07 -8.75 -10.77
CA ALA A 11 17.28 -8.89 -11.59
C ALA A 11 18.56 -8.47 -10.86
N CYS A 12 18.50 -7.45 -9.98
CA CYS A 12 19.63 -7.02 -9.18
C CYS A 12 19.73 -7.71 -7.80
N ASN A 13 18.94 -8.77 -7.55
CA ASN A 13 18.89 -9.51 -6.28
C ASN A 13 18.48 -8.68 -5.05
N ALA A 14 17.84 -7.52 -5.25
CA ALA A 14 17.22 -6.78 -4.15
C ALA A 14 15.99 -7.52 -3.60
N ILE A 15 15.25 -8.23 -4.48
CA ILE A 15 14.13 -9.10 -4.10
C ILE A 15 14.53 -10.56 -4.27
N THR A 16 14.81 -11.23 -3.16
CA THR A 16 15.13 -12.67 -3.14
C THR A 16 14.07 -13.51 -2.42
N ASN A 17 13.21 -12.89 -1.61
CA ASN A 17 12.21 -13.56 -0.78
C ASN A 17 12.78 -14.61 0.21
N ALA A 18 14.10 -14.66 0.41
CA ALA A 18 14.76 -15.69 1.24
C ALA A 18 14.47 -15.57 2.74
N LYS A 19 14.02 -14.40 3.20
CA LYS A 19 13.72 -14.11 4.62
C LYS A 19 12.22 -14.15 4.96
N LYS A 20 11.37 -14.60 4.03
CA LYS A 20 9.93 -14.74 4.28
C LYS A 20 9.64 -15.99 5.11
N THR A 21 8.65 -15.89 5.98
CA THR A 21 8.12 -17.02 6.76
C THR A 21 7.19 -17.91 5.94
N LEU A 22 6.46 -17.32 4.99
CA LEU A 22 5.50 -18.00 4.11
C LEU A 22 5.99 -17.96 2.66
N HIS A 23 5.99 -19.12 2.00
CA HIS A 23 6.59 -19.32 0.66
C HIS A 23 7.97 -18.67 0.51
N PRO A 24 8.98 -19.10 1.30
CA PRO A 24 10.34 -18.59 1.19
C PRO A 24 10.85 -18.77 -0.24
N GLY A 25 11.57 -17.76 -0.74
CA GLY A 25 12.08 -17.72 -2.11
C GLY A 25 11.02 -17.38 -3.18
N LYS A 26 9.75 -17.20 -2.81
CA LYS A 26 8.68 -16.88 -3.78
C LYS A 26 8.08 -15.49 -3.62
N MET A 27 7.83 -14.84 -4.74
CA MET A 27 6.92 -13.69 -4.82
C MET A 27 5.48 -14.21 -4.73
N VAL A 28 4.71 -13.71 -3.78
CA VAL A 28 3.32 -14.11 -3.57
C VAL A 28 2.43 -12.97 -4.02
N VAL A 29 1.46 -13.25 -4.89
CA VAL A 29 0.61 -12.21 -5.48
C VAL A 29 -0.77 -12.77 -5.81
N SER A 30 -1.81 -11.93 -5.77
CA SER A 30 -3.15 -12.31 -6.26
C SER A 30 -3.35 -12.01 -7.74
N PHE A 31 -2.74 -10.94 -8.25
CA PHE A 31 -2.76 -10.57 -9.66
C PHE A 31 -1.58 -9.68 -10.02
N VAL A 32 -1.30 -9.55 -11.32
CA VAL A 32 -0.26 -8.68 -11.88
C VAL A 32 -0.85 -7.79 -12.97
N TYR A 33 -0.20 -6.66 -13.24
CA TYR A 33 -0.55 -5.80 -14.36
C TYR A 33 0.71 -5.09 -14.86
N GLY A 34 0.95 -5.10 -16.16
CA GLY A 34 2.18 -4.53 -16.71
C GLY A 34 2.38 -4.84 -18.18
N SER A 35 3.63 -4.73 -18.62
CA SER A 35 4.02 -4.96 -20.00
C SER A 35 4.13 -6.45 -20.37
N LYS A 36 4.38 -6.73 -21.66
CA LYS A 36 4.73 -8.07 -22.13
C LYS A 36 5.94 -8.67 -21.41
N LYS A 37 6.95 -7.85 -21.04
CA LYS A 37 8.14 -8.29 -20.29
C LYS A 37 7.74 -8.97 -18.98
N LEU A 38 6.75 -8.41 -18.28
CA LEU A 38 6.21 -8.99 -17.06
C LEU A 38 5.55 -10.34 -17.32
N TYR A 39 4.71 -10.45 -18.33
CA TYR A 39 4.06 -11.71 -18.67
C TYR A 39 5.05 -12.78 -19.13
N ASP A 40 6.07 -12.42 -19.92
CA ASP A 40 7.15 -13.32 -20.32
C ASP A 40 7.96 -13.81 -19.09
N PHE A 41 8.25 -12.93 -18.13
CA PHE A 41 8.92 -13.28 -16.88
C PHE A 41 8.10 -14.27 -16.02
N LEU A 42 6.77 -14.19 -16.08
CA LEU A 42 5.86 -15.04 -15.31
C LEU A 42 5.66 -16.42 -15.92
N ASN A 43 5.86 -16.55 -17.23
CA ASN A 43 5.63 -17.79 -17.96
C ASN A 43 6.47 -18.95 -17.38
N ASP A 44 5.78 -19.97 -16.84
CA ASP A 44 6.37 -21.14 -16.14
C ASP A 44 7.37 -20.82 -15.01
N ASN A 45 7.27 -19.63 -14.41
CA ASN A 45 8.21 -19.22 -13.38
C ASN A 45 7.76 -19.64 -11.97
N VAL A 46 8.33 -20.73 -11.48
CA VAL A 46 8.04 -21.31 -10.15
C VAL A 46 8.39 -20.42 -8.96
N SER A 47 9.16 -19.34 -9.18
CA SER A 47 9.48 -18.32 -8.17
C SER A 47 8.31 -17.37 -7.89
N VAL A 48 7.23 -17.45 -8.67
CA VAL A 48 6.01 -16.68 -8.44
C VAL A 48 4.87 -17.62 -8.05
N PHE A 49 4.18 -17.28 -6.96
CA PHE A 49 3.01 -17.99 -6.48
C PHE A 49 1.79 -17.06 -6.61
N PHE A 50 0.83 -17.48 -7.43
CA PHE A 50 -0.47 -16.82 -7.55
C PHE A 50 -1.44 -17.43 -6.54
N GLY A 51 -1.84 -16.64 -5.54
CA GLY A 51 -2.78 -17.05 -4.50
C GLY A 51 -4.13 -16.35 -4.64
N ASP A 52 -5.17 -16.93 -4.06
CA ASP A 52 -6.49 -16.30 -4.00
C ASP A 52 -6.43 -14.97 -3.24
N VAL A 53 -7.18 -13.96 -3.71
CA VAL A 53 -7.15 -12.62 -3.10
C VAL A 53 -7.64 -12.64 -1.65
N ALA A 54 -8.62 -13.48 -1.29
CA ALA A 54 -9.12 -13.57 0.06
C ALA A 54 -8.05 -14.07 1.03
N TRP A 55 -7.06 -14.84 0.55
CA TRP A 55 -5.93 -15.30 1.36
C TRP A 55 -4.73 -14.35 1.29
N VAL A 56 -4.35 -13.86 0.10
CA VAL A 56 -3.20 -12.96 -0.07
C VAL A 56 -3.41 -11.64 0.68
N ASN A 57 -4.64 -11.14 0.70
CA ASN A 57 -4.98 -9.89 1.36
C ASN A 57 -5.41 -10.07 2.82
N ASP A 58 -5.67 -11.29 3.31
CA ASP A 58 -6.14 -11.47 4.68
C ASP A 58 -5.18 -10.79 5.69
N PRO A 59 -5.63 -9.78 6.46
CA PRO A 59 -4.79 -9.14 7.48
C PRO A 59 -4.20 -10.14 8.48
N GLY A 60 -4.88 -11.26 8.73
CA GLY A 60 -4.42 -12.37 9.54
C GLY A 60 -3.26 -13.17 8.93
N VAL A 61 -3.16 -13.21 7.59
CA VAL A 61 -1.99 -13.77 6.88
C VAL A 61 -0.88 -12.72 6.79
N VAL A 62 -1.24 -11.49 6.40
CA VAL A 62 -0.30 -10.37 6.22
C VAL A 62 0.50 -10.10 7.50
N ARG A 63 -0.13 -10.15 8.68
CA ARG A 63 0.55 -9.91 9.97
C ARG A 63 1.67 -10.91 10.30
N THR A 64 1.63 -12.10 9.70
CA THR A 64 2.66 -13.15 9.93
C THR A 64 3.93 -12.89 9.12
N MET A 65 3.90 -11.92 8.19
CA MET A 65 5.05 -11.57 7.36
C MET A 65 6.05 -10.72 8.16
N PRO A 66 7.32 -11.13 8.24
CA PRO A 66 8.31 -10.38 9.01
C PRO A 66 8.56 -9.01 8.37
N LYS A 67 8.58 -7.97 9.20
CA LYS A 67 8.84 -6.56 8.83
C LYS A 67 7.94 -6.07 7.69
N MET A 68 6.66 -6.50 7.70
CA MET A 68 5.71 -6.22 6.63
C MET A 68 5.58 -4.72 6.37
N THR A 69 5.99 -4.28 5.18
CA THR A 69 5.95 -2.87 4.78
C THR A 69 4.90 -2.71 3.69
N ALA A 70 3.78 -2.09 4.03
CA ALA A 70 2.66 -1.83 3.13
C ALA A 70 2.72 -0.40 2.64
N ILE A 71 2.95 -0.20 1.34
CA ILE A 71 3.04 1.13 0.72
C ILE A 71 1.87 1.29 -0.24
N ASN A 72 1.03 2.28 0.00
CA ASN A 72 -0.13 2.62 -0.82
C ASN A 72 -0.20 4.11 -1.10
N SER A 73 -0.97 4.51 -2.10
CA SER A 73 -1.18 5.93 -2.44
C SER A 73 -2.56 6.43 -2.10
N ALA A 74 -2.69 7.76 -2.07
CA ALA A 74 -3.92 8.47 -1.80
C ALA A 74 -4.18 9.58 -2.84
N VAL A 75 -5.46 9.91 -3.00
CA VAL A 75 -5.91 11.09 -3.74
C VAL A 75 -5.70 12.33 -2.88
N GLU A 76 -6.20 12.29 -1.65
CA GLU A 76 -6.08 13.34 -0.64
C GLU A 76 -6.11 12.78 0.78
N ILE A 77 -5.59 13.55 1.73
CA ILE A 77 -5.60 13.25 3.16
C ILE A 77 -6.00 14.51 3.90
N ASP A 78 -6.92 14.40 4.84
CA ASP A 78 -7.26 15.54 5.69
C ASP A 78 -6.33 15.73 6.89
N LEU A 79 -6.39 16.88 7.55
CA LEU A 79 -5.57 17.18 8.73
C LEU A 79 -5.83 16.25 9.93
N THR A 80 -6.90 15.45 9.90
CA THR A 80 -7.18 14.43 10.92
C THR A 80 -6.65 13.05 10.53
N GLY A 81 -6.04 12.91 9.35
CA GLY A 81 -5.50 11.66 8.85
C GLY A 81 -6.53 10.76 8.15
N GLN A 82 -7.72 11.26 7.80
CA GLN A 82 -8.63 10.50 6.93
C GLN A 82 -8.06 10.47 5.51
N VAL A 83 -7.98 9.28 4.94
CA VAL A 83 -7.37 9.04 3.63
C VAL A 83 -8.44 8.70 2.62
N VAL A 84 -8.49 9.48 1.55
CA VAL A 84 -9.30 9.21 0.35
C VAL A 84 -8.37 8.68 -0.72
N ALA A 85 -8.66 7.51 -1.27
CA ALA A 85 -7.78 6.85 -2.24
C ALA A 85 -8.47 6.46 -3.56
N ASP A 86 -9.80 6.40 -3.58
CA ASP A 86 -10.56 5.84 -4.70
C ASP A 86 -11.43 6.86 -5.44
N SER A 87 -11.53 8.10 -4.94
CA SER A 87 -12.50 9.09 -5.38
C SER A 87 -11.96 10.53 -5.32
N VAL A 88 -12.56 11.42 -6.10
CA VAL A 88 -12.39 12.88 -6.03
C VAL A 88 -13.77 13.49 -5.84
N GLY A 89 -14.09 13.89 -4.61
CA GLY A 89 -15.47 14.16 -4.22
C GLY A 89 -16.36 12.95 -4.54
N SER A 90 -17.54 13.18 -5.09
CA SER A 90 -18.48 12.12 -5.47
C SER A 90 -18.08 11.27 -6.69
N ARG A 91 -16.97 11.57 -7.36
CA ARG A 91 -16.52 10.84 -8.55
C ARG A 91 -15.53 9.74 -8.17
N PHE A 92 -15.93 8.48 -8.35
CA PHE A 92 -15.04 7.33 -8.24
C PHE A 92 -14.02 7.30 -9.40
N LEU A 93 -12.75 7.14 -9.03
CA LEU A 93 -11.63 6.86 -9.93
C LEU A 93 -11.33 5.36 -9.99
N SER A 94 -11.49 4.67 -8.86
CA SER A 94 -11.23 3.24 -8.69
C SER A 94 -12.10 2.69 -7.55
N GLY A 95 -11.68 1.61 -6.90
CA GLY A 95 -12.22 1.17 -5.61
C GLY A 95 -11.13 1.10 -4.53
N PHE A 96 -11.54 0.79 -3.29
CA PHE A 96 -10.63 0.65 -2.14
C PHE A 96 -9.55 -0.44 -2.33
N GLY A 97 -9.86 -1.46 -3.13
CA GLY A 97 -8.93 -2.54 -3.47
C GLY A 97 -8.50 -3.34 -2.23
N GLY A 98 -7.19 -3.47 -2.03
CA GLY A 98 -6.60 -4.13 -0.86
C GLY A 98 -5.91 -3.17 0.11
N GLN A 99 -6.06 -1.86 -0.07
CA GLN A 99 -5.26 -0.87 0.66
C GLN A 99 -5.42 -1.05 2.18
N VAL A 100 -6.67 -1.07 2.65
CA VAL A 100 -6.97 -1.18 4.08
C VAL A 100 -6.48 -2.51 4.64
N ASP A 101 -6.59 -3.59 3.87
CA ASP A 101 -6.16 -4.92 4.31
C ASP A 101 -4.66 -4.96 4.63
N PHE A 102 -3.83 -4.47 3.71
CA PHE A 102 -2.38 -4.43 3.90
C PHE A 102 -1.95 -3.40 4.93
N ILE A 103 -2.61 -2.24 4.99
CA ILE A 103 -2.33 -1.23 6.03
C ILE A 103 -2.63 -1.82 7.42
N ARG A 104 -3.77 -2.49 7.57
CA ARG A 104 -4.13 -3.14 8.84
C ARG A 104 -3.18 -4.28 9.19
N GLY A 105 -2.92 -5.19 8.24
CA GLY A 105 -2.05 -6.34 8.47
C GLY A 105 -0.61 -5.94 8.82
N ALA A 106 -0.07 -4.89 8.19
CA ALA A 106 1.23 -4.34 8.56
C ALA A 106 1.22 -3.70 9.96
N ALA A 107 0.14 -3.00 10.33
CA ALA A 107 0.02 -2.34 11.64
C ALA A 107 -0.01 -3.35 12.81
N ILE A 108 -0.59 -4.54 12.58
CA ILE A 108 -0.71 -5.60 13.60
C ILE A 108 0.30 -6.73 13.43
N GLY A 109 1.39 -6.50 12.69
CA GLY A 109 2.41 -7.50 12.43
C GLY A 109 2.91 -8.17 13.71
N ASP A 110 3.05 -9.51 13.69
CA ASP A 110 3.37 -10.31 14.88
C ASP A 110 4.73 -9.96 15.50
N ASP A 111 5.65 -9.44 14.68
CA ASP A 111 6.97 -9.00 15.11
C ASP A 111 7.00 -7.55 15.61
N GLY A 112 5.91 -6.80 15.48
CA GLY A 112 5.83 -5.38 15.84
C GLY A 112 6.68 -4.44 14.97
N LEU A 113 7.24 -4.91 13.85
CA LEU A 113 8.16 -4.14 13.00
C LEU A 113 7.52 -3.68 11.68
N GLY A 114 6.23 -3.96 11.50
CA GLY A 114 5.48 -3.59 10.31
C GLY A 114 5.35 -2.09 10.12
N LYS A 115 5.20 -1.66 8.86
CA LYS A 115 5.15 -0.25 8.46
C LYS A 115 4.01 -0.01 7.46
N PRO A 116 2.86 0.52 7.91
CA PRO A 116 1.79 0.97 7.04
C PRO A 116 2.06 2.40 6.57
N ILE A 117 2.26 2.58 5.27
CA ILE A 117 2.69 3.83 4.65
C ILE A 117 1.67 4.25 3.59
N ILE A 118 1.16 5.47 3.73
CA ILE A 118 0.41 6.18 2.69
C ILE A 118 1.34 7.22 2.08
N ALA A 119 1.66 7.06 0.80
CA ALA A 119 2.55 7.95 0.05
C ALA A 119 1.79 8.70 -1.05
N LEU A 120 1.89 10.02 -1.05
CA LEU A 120 1.24 10.88 -2.03
C LEU A 120 2.11 12.12 -2.31
N PRO A 121 2.09 12.67 -3.53
CA PRO A 121 2.59 14.03 -3.77
C PRO A 121 1.81 15.02 -2.89
N SER A 122 2.47 16.05 -2.38
CA SER A 122 1.81 17.07 -1.55
C SER A 122 0.79 17.87 -2.35
N ALA A 123 0.96 17.96 -3.67
CA ALA A 123 0.07 18.68 -4.57
C ALA A 123 -0.16 17.94 -5.90
N THR A 124 -1.26 18.29 -6.57
CA THR A 124 -1.51 17.89 -7.96
C THR A 124 -0.58 18.63 -8.92
N LYS A 125 -0.51 18.19 -10.19
CA LYS A 125 0.22 18.90 -11.25
C LYS A 125 -0.24 20.35 -11.49
N LYS A 126 -1.43 20.72 -10.99
CA LYS A 126 -1.99 22.08 -11.08
C LYS A 126 -1.71 22.92 -9.82
N GLY A 127 -0.92 22.41 -8.87
CA GLY A 127 -0.58 23.12 -7.62
C GLY A 127 -1.65 23.03 -6.51
N ILE A 128 -2.71 22.24 -6.70
CA ILE A 128 -3.75 22.04 -5.67
C ILE A 128 -3.22 21.10 -4.60
N SER A 129 -3.24 21.51 -3.33
CA SER A 129 -2.82 20.68 -2.20
C SER A 129 -3.65 19.39 -2.10
N LYS A 130 -2.97 18.28 -1.80
CA LYS A 130 -3.56 16.99 -1.46
C LYS A 130 -3.64 16.75 0.05
N ILE A 131 -3.02 17.63 0.84
CA ILE A 131 -3.22 17.72 2.29
C ILE A 131 -4.25 18.82 2.52
N VAL A 132 -5.44 18.45 2.97
CA VAL A 132 -6.63 19.32 2.98
C VAL A 132 -7.18 19.49 4.41
N PRO A 133 -7.84 20.62 4.74
CA PRO A 133 -8.50 20.75 6.04
C PRO A 133 -9.70 19.80 6.19
N TYR A 134 -10.41 19.56 5.08
CA TYR A 134 -11.55 18.65 4.99
C TYR A 134 -11.47 17.91 3.66
N ILE A 135 -11.82 16.62 3.67
CA ILE A 135 -11.97 15.85 2.43
C ILE A 135 -13.04 16.49 1.54
N ASN A 136 -12.92 16.31 0.23
CA ASN A 136 -13.91 16.85 -0.71
C ASN A 136 -15.31 16.30 -0.42
N GLU A 137 -16.32 17.13 -0.61
CA GLU A 137 -17.71 16.71 -0.42
C GLU A 137 -18.06 15.50 -1.29
N GLY A 138 -18.61 14.46 -0.66
CA GLY A 138 -18.93 13.19 -1.30
C GLY A 138 -17.75 12.22 -1.50
N ALA A 139 -16.54 12.57 -1.07
CA ALA A 139 -15.39 11.67 -1.13
C ALA A 139 -15.53 10.49 -0.16
N GLY A 140 -15.07 9.31 -0.60
CA GLY A 140 -15.06 8.09 0.19
C GLY A 140 -13.80 7.96 1.04
N VAL A 141 -13.96 7.90 2.37
CA VAL A 141 -12.84 7.54 3.26
C VAL A 141 -12.52 6.06 3.07
N VAL A 142 -11.33 5.76 2.57
CA VAL A 142 -10.85 4.39 2.38
C VAL A 142 -10.09 3.94 3.62
N THR A 143 -9.05 4.68 4.00
CA THR A 143 -8.29 4.41 5.23
C THR A 143 -8.69 5.45 6.27
N SER A 144 -9.35 5.01 7.34
CA SER A 144 -9.79 5.93 8.39
C SER A 144 -8.62 6.48 9.21
N ARG A 145 -8.86 7.57 9.94
CA ARG A 145 -7.89 8.15 10.90
C ARG A 145 -7.39 7.15 11.96
N ALA A 146 -8.14 6.08 12.22
CA ALA A 146 -7.74 5.00 13.14
C ALA A 146 -6.92 3.88 12.46
N HIS A 147 -6.60 4.00 11.18
CA HIS A 147 -5.76 3.05 10.46
C HIS A 147 -4.46 3.68 9.95
N VAL A 148 -4.46 4.99 9.68
CA VAL A 148 -3.28 5.69 9.18
C VAL A 148 -2.14 5.66 10.21
N HIS A 149 -0.91 5.42 9.73
CA HIS A 149 0.30 5.44 10.56
C HIS A 149 1.31 6.42 10.00
N TYR A 150 1.90 6.11 8.84
CA TYR A 150 2.87 6.99 8.18
C TYR A 150 2.25 7.62 6.94
N VAL A 151 2.39 8.94 6.83
CA VAL A 151 2.08 9.72 5.62
C VAL A 151 3.39 10.26 5.07
N VAL A 152 3.64 10.03 3.78
CA VAL A 152 4.89 10.42 3.12
C VAL A 152 4.59 11.29 1.92
N THR A 153 5.28 12.42 1.83
CA THR A 153 5.30 13.31 0.66
C THR A 153 6.74 13.53 0.21
N GLU A 154 6.93 14.27 -0.89
CA GLU A 154 8.24 14.76 -1.31
C GLU A 154 8.94 15.65 -0.28
N TYR A 155 8.23 16.15 0.74
CA TYR A 155 8.78 17.01 1.80
C TYR A 155 9.16 16.25 3.08
N GLY A 156 8.82 14.96 3.20
CA GLY A 156 9.19 14.16 4.36
C GLY A 156 8.09 13.22 4.83
N ILE A 157 8.19 12.84 6.10
CA ILE A 157 7.39 11.78 6.74
C ILE A 157 6.67 12.37 7.95
N ALA A 158 5.37 12.15 8.05
CA ALA A 158 4.57 12.37 9.25
C ALA A 158 4.11 11.02 9.82
N GLN A 159 4.29 10.80 11.12
CA GLN A 159 3.71 9.69 11.86
C GLN A 159 2.46 10.24 12.57
N LEU A 160 1.31 9.61 12.37
CA LEU A 160 0.01 10.05 12.90
C LEU A 160 -0.58 9.07 13.91
N TRP A 161 -0.04 7.86 14.02
CA TRP A 161 -0.61 6.82 14.88
C TRP A 161 -0.29 7.08 16.35
N GLY A 162 -1.35 7.30 17.14
CA GLY A 162 -1.22 7.60 18.56
C GLY A 162 -0.96 9.08 18.86
N GLU A 163 -0.91 9.93 17.84
CA GLU A 163 -0.73 11.37 18.00
C GLU A 163 -2.04 12.12 18.28
N ALA A 164 -1.93 13.25 18.97
CA ALA A 164 -3.04 14.16 19.19
C ALA A 164 -3.18 15.14 18.02
N PHE A 165 -4.40 15.52 17.66
CA PHE A 165 -4.72 16.39 16.51
C PHE A 165 -4.19 17.85 16.57
N GLN A 166 -3.38 18.21 17.57
CA GLN A 166 -2.84 19.56 17.76
C GLN A 166 -1.34 19.68 17.44
N GLN A 167 -0.68 18.61 16.97
CA GLN A 167 0.72 18.63 16.52
C GLN A 167 0.81 18.76 15.01
#